data_AF-A0A1B6BDR0-F1
#
_entry.id   AF-A0A1B6BDR0-F1
#
_cell.length_a   1.000
_cell.length_b   1.000
_cell.length_c   1.000
_cell.angle_alpha   90.00
_cell.angle_beta   90.00
_cell.angle_gamma   90.00
#
_symmetry.space_group_name_H-M   'P 1'
#
loop_
_entity.id
_entity.type
_entity.pdbx_description
1 polymer ?
#
loop_
_entity_poly.entity_id
_entity_poly.type
_entity_poly.pdbx_seq_one_letter_code
_entity_poly.pdbx_strand_id
1 'polypeptide(L)'
;MFAKAEAYLIDKAFVIPYALGGGGYVSSKLDPFEAMYSPFGVSSERYKLQHILAVPMNNDAYDDNLIKWQAEREEALKKIQ
;
A
#
# COMPACT_ATOMS: atom_id res chain seq x y z
N MET A 1 15.12 1.07 -18.40
CA MET A 1 14.52 0.56 -19.65
C MET A 1 12.99 0.67 -19.62
N PHE A 2 12.31 0.19 -18.57
CA PHE A 2 10.85 0.25 -18.42
C PHE A 2 10.24 1.66 -18.42
N ALA A 3 10.86 2.64 -17.75
CA ALA A 3 10.36 4.01 -17.72
C ALA A 3 10.21 4.67 -19.12
N LYS A 4 11.11 4.33 -20.06
CA LYS A 4 11.02 4.86 -21.45
C LYS A 4 9.87 4.22 -22.23
N ALA A 5 9.56 2.96 -21.97
CA ALA A 5 8.45 2.25 -22.62
C ALA A 5 7.10 2.73 -22.08
N GLU A 6 6.97 2.90 -20.77
CA GLU A 6 5.76 3.42 -20.13
C GLU A 6 5.44 4.85 -20.61
N ALA A 7 6.45 5.72 -20.68
CA ALA A 7 6.29 7.08 -21.19
C ALA A 7 5.78 7.12 -22.65
N TYR A 8 6.24 6.20 -23.51
CA TYR A 8 5.76 6.10 -24.89
C TYR A 8 4.28 5.68 -24.97
N LEU A 9 3.84 4.75 -24.11
CA LEU A 9 2.43 4.30 -24.07
C LEU A 9 1.47 5.40 -23.60
N ILE A 10 1.92 6.22 -22.65
CA ILE A 10 1.17 7.39 -22.16
C ILE A 10 1.13 8.48 -23.25
N ASP A 11 2.27 8.80 -23.88
CA ASP A 11 2.38 9.80 -24.96
C ASP A 11 1.46 9.47 -26.15
N LYS A 12 1.36 8.19 -26.49
CA LYS A 12 0.49 7.70 -27.57
C LYS A 12 -0.95 7.44 -27.14
N ALA A 13 -1.32 7.81 -25.91
CA ALA A 13 -2.67 7.62 -25.34
C ALA A 13 -3.18 6.18 -25.39
N PHE A 14 -2.29 5.18 -25.46
CA PHE A 14 -2.68 3.77 -25.37
C PHE A 14 -3.06 3.38 -23.94
N VAL A 15 -2.52 4.09 -22.94
CA VAL A 15 -2.82 3.89 -21.53
C VAL A 15 -3.04 5.26 -20.88
N ILE A 16 -4.17 5.41 -20.19
CA ILE A 16 -4.47 6.57 -19.36
C ILE A 16 -4.56 6.07 -17.92
N PRO A 17 -3.56 6.35 -17.06
CA PRO A 17 -3.63 6.00 -15.65
C PRO A 17 -4.79 6.74 -15.00
N TYR A 18 -5.73 6.01 -14.40
CA TYR A 18 -6.89 6.59 -13.71
C TYR A 18 -6.72 6.57 -12.20
N ALA A 19 -6.55 5.39 -11.63
CA ALA A 19 -6.31 5.21 -10.20
C ALA A 19 -5.61 3.86 -9.96
N LEU A 20 -4.90 3.77 -8.83
CA LEU A 20 -4.46 2.51 -8.27
C LEU A 20 -5.54 2.04 -7.29
N GLY A 21 -6.12 0.86 -7.53
CA GLY A 21 -7.10 0.24 -6.63
C GLY A 21 -6.44 -0.80 -5.73
N GLY A 22 -6.95 -0.97 -4.51
CA GLY A 22 -6.58 -2.11 -3.65
C GLY A 22 -6.21 -1.80 -2.20
N GLY A 23 -6.38 -0.56 -1.73
CA GLY A 23 -6.12 -0.20 -0.33
C GLY A 23 -7.10 0.86 0.18
N GLY A 24 -7.40 0.80 1.47
CA GLY A 24 -8.31 1.73 2.14
C GLY A 24 -8.65 1.24 3.55
N TYR A 25 -9.37 2.06 4.31
CA TYR A 25 -9.87 1.67 5.62
C TYR A 25 -10.78 0.44 5.50
N VAL A 26 -10.44 -0.61 6.23
CA VAL A 26 -11.25 -1.83 6.36
C VAL A 26 -11.66 -1.96 7.81
N SER A 27 -12.96 -2.12 8.09
CA SER A 27 -13.43 -2.40 9.45
C SER A 27 -13.05 -3.84 9.82
N SER A 28 -11.87 -3.98 10.40
CA SER A 28 -11.34 -5.24 10.91
C SER A 28 -10.52 -5.01 12.17
N LYS A 29 -10.27 -6.08 12.91
CA LYS A 29 -9.29 -6.06 14.01
C LYS A 29 -7.86 -6.30 13.51
N LEU A 30 -7.65 -6.45 12.21
CA LEU A 30 -6.31 -6.65 11.65
C LEU A 30 -5.65 -5.30 11.44
N ASP A 31 -4.34 -5.25 11.66
CA ASP A 31 -3.55 -4.07 11.31
C ASP A 31 -3.48 -3.92 9.77
N PRO A 32 -4.01 -2.83 9.19
CA PRO A 32 -4.00 -2.62 7.75
C PRO A 32 -2.59 -2.37 7.19
N PHE A 33 -1.63 -1.91 7.99
CA PHE A 33 -0.27 -1.56 7.55
C PHE A 33 0.65 -2.78 7.42
N GLU A 34 0.26 -3.90 8.01
CA GLU A 34 0.95 -5.19 7.93
C GLU A 34 0.38 -6.09 6.83
N ALA A 35 -0.59 -5.60 6.05
CA ALA A 35 -1.12 -6.29 4.90
C ALA A 35 -0.03 -6.65 3.90
N MET A 36 0.00 -7.92 3.49
CA MET A 36 0.95 -8.38 2.49
C MET A 36 0.66 -7.70 1.15
N TYR A 37 1.65 -6.98 0.62
CA TYR A 37 1.61 -6.44 -0.73
C TYR A 37 2.17 -7.47 -1.71
N SER A 38 1.29 -8.12 -2.49
CA SER A 38 1.73 -9.05 -3.52
C SER A 38 2.05 -8.31 -4.82
N PRO A 39 3.17 -8.61 -5.49
CA PRO A 39 3.44 -8.11 -6.84
C PRO A 39 2.46 -8.68 -7.88
N PHE A 40 1.76 -9.78 -7.58
CA PHE A 40 0.73 -10.38 -8.43
C PHE A 40 -0.41 -11.01 -7.61
N GLY A 41 -1.67 -10.68 -7.92
CA GLY A 41 -2.86 -11.36 -7.37
C GLY A 41 -3.38 -10.85 -6.01
N VAL A 42 -4.29 -11.64 -5.40
CA VAL A 42 -5.02 -11.31 -4.17
C VAL A 42 -4.25 -11.85 -2.95
N SER A 43 -3.52 -10.99 -2.25
CA SER A 43 -2.83 -11.35 -0.98
C SER A 43 -3.57 -10.92 0.27
N SER A 44 -4.73 -10.26 0.13
CA SER A 44 -5.56 -9.77 1.24
C SER A 44 -6.10 -10.88 2.14
N GLU A 45 -6.10 -12.14 1.69
CA GLU A 45 -6.57 -13.29 2.46
C GLU A 45 -5.44 -13.97 3.28
N ARG A 46 -4.21 -13.42 3.24
CA ARG A 46 -3.07 -13.96 3.99
C ARG A 46 -2.90 -13.21 5.31
N TYR A 47 -3.14 -13.90 6.41
CA TYR A 47 -3.11 -13.32 7.76
C TYR A 47 -1.83 -13.63 8.54
N LYS A 48 -0.89 -14.39 7.95
CA LYS A 48 0.33 -14.79 8.65
C LYS A 48 1.21 -13.56 8.88
N LEU A 49 1.68 -13.39 10.13
CA LEU A 49 2.47 -12.24 10.61
C LEU A 49 1.69 -10.93 10.82
N GLN A 50 0.37 -10.94 10.66
CA GLN A 50 -0.46 -9.77 11.00
C GLN A 50 -0.86 -9.79 12.47
N HIS A 51 -0.83 -8.62 13.10
CA HIS A 51 -1.29 -8.42 14.46
C HIS A 51 -2.81 -8.22 14.51
N ILE A 52 -3.40 -8.75 15.58
CA ILE A 52 -4.81 -8.52 15.93
C ILE A 52 -4.87 -7.41 16.98
N LEU A 53 -5.52 -6.32 16.63
CA LEU A 53 -5.82 -5.18 17.50
C LEU A 53 -6.92 -5.53 18.50
N ALA A 54 -6.79 -5.03 19.73
CA ALA A 54 -7.81 -5.21 20.77
C ALA A 54 -9.13 -4.50 20.42
N VAL A 55 -9.03 -3.33 19.78
CA VAL A 55 -10.14 -2.50 19.31
C VAL A 55 -9.94 -2.24 17.82
N PRO A 56 -10.98 -2.32 16.97
CA PRO A 56 -10.87 -1.94 15.57
C PRO A 56 -10.38 -0.49 15.46
N MET A 57 -9.44 -0.26 14.55
CA MET A 57 -8.90 1.06 14.28
C MET A 57 -10.03 2.00 13.82
N ASN A 58 -10.04 3.26 14.24
CA ASN A 58 -10.94 4.29 13.70
C ASN A 58 -10.20 5.14 12.64
N ASN A 59 -10.91 6.03 11.94
CA ASN A 59 -10.31 6.83 10.87
C ASN A 59 -9.17 7.74 11.40
N ASP A 60 -9.36 8.39 12.54
CA ASP A 60 -8.35 9.30 13.10
C ASP A 60 -7.05 8.55 13.46
N ALA A 61 -7.17 7.38 14.11
CA ALA A 61 -6.01 6.54 14.43
C ALA A 61 -5.37 5.95 13.17
N TYR A 62 -6.14 5.71 12.12
CA TYR A 62 -5.61 5.27 10.82
C TYR A 62 -4.76 6.36 10.18
N ASP A 63 -5.23 7.60 10.14
CA ASP A 63 -4.49 8.72 9.54
C ASP A 63 -3.18 9.00 10.30
N ASP A 64 -3.22 9.00 11.64
CA ASP A 64 -2.02 9.17 12.47
C ASP A 64 -0.99 8.06 12.25
N ASN A 65 -1.44 6.80 12.16
CA ASN A 65 -0.56 5.66 11.92
C ASN A 65 -0.03 5.64 10.48
N LEU A 66 -0.82 6.10 9.51
CA LEU A 66 -0.41 6.22 8.11
C LEU A 66 0.78 7.18 7.97
N ILE A 67 0.75 8.33 8.65
CA ILE A 67 1.86 9.30 8.65
C ILE A 67 3.14 8.66 9.18
N LYS A 68 3.05 7.95 10.32
CA LYS A 68 4.19 7.24 10.92
C LYS A 68 4.74 6.17 9.99
N TRP A 69 3.87 5.33 9.46
CA TRP A 69 4.23 4.25 8.54
C TRP A 69 4.92 4.78 7.28
N GLN A 70 4.43 5.88 6.70
CA GLN A 70 5.05 6.52 5.54
C GLN A 70 6.46 7.03 5.86
N ALA A 71 6.64 7.69 7.00
CA ALA A 71 7.94 8.20 7.42
C ALA A 71 8.97 7.06 7.64
N GLU A 72 8.58 6.01 8.34
CA GLU A 72 9.42 4.83 8.58
C GLU A 72 9.78 4.11 7.27
N ARG A 73 8.81 3.98 6.36
CA ARG A 73 9.01 3.38 5.04
C ARG A 73 10.00 4.18 4.20
N GLU A 74 9.89 5.52 4.18
CA GLU A 74 10.85 6.37 3.47
C GLU A 74 12.26 6.27 4.06
N GLU A 75 12.39 6.22 5.38
CA GLU A 75 13.67 6.03 6.05
C GLU A 75 14.30 4.66 5.70
N ALA A 76 13.49 3.59 5.70
CA ALA A 76 13.93 2.26 5.33
C ALA A 76 14.40 2.19 3.86
N LEU A 77 13.69 2.85 2.95
CA LEU A 77 14.07 2.91 1.52
C LEU A 77 15.39 3.65 1.31
N LYS A 78 15.64 4.74 2.06
CA LYS A 78 16.90 5.49 2.00
C LYS A 78 18.09 4.66 2.52
N LYS A 79 17.89 3.73 3.45
CA LYS A 79 18.96 2.84 3.96
C LYS A 79 19.35 1.74 2.98
N ILE A 80 18.49 1.43 2.00
CA ILE A 80 18.71 0.37 1.01
C ILE A 80 19.34 0.92 -0.28
N GLN A 81 19.29 2.25 -0.48
CA GLN A 81 19.80 2.96 -1.65
C GLN A 81 21.27 3.36 -1.49
#